data_AF-A0A960UEI0-F1
#
_entry.id   AF-A0A960UEI0-F1
#
_cell.length_a   1.000
_cell.length_b   1.000
_cell.length_c   1.000
_cell.angle_alpha   90.00
_cell.angle_beta   90.00
_cell.angle_gamma   90.00
#
_symmetry.space_group_name_H-M   'P 1'
#
loop_
_entity.id
_entity.type
_entity.pdbx_description
1 polymer ?
#
loop_
_entity_poly.entity_id
_entity_poly.type
_entity_poly.pdbx_seq_one_letter_code
_entity_poly.pdbx_strand_id
1 'polypeptide(L)'
;LFDQYDYLKIDEYCIMPNHFHGIIWIRSENVMDDVGNDVGNDVGNSRDCSLHGRQTKIKPIPELVGAFKTTSSKLIHLSGNESFKWQKSFHDRIIRNETELYRIQKYIIENPIHWNEDDYYS
;
A
#
# COMPACT_ATOMS: atom_id res chain seq x y z
N LEU A 1 -7.78 2.54 5.39
CA LEU A 1 -7.24 2.40 4.02
C LEU A 1 -7.98 1.29 3.29
N PHE A 2 -7.91 0.05 3.78
CA PHE A 2 -8.62 -1.08 3.17
C PHE A 2 -10.14 -0.94 3.22
N ASP A 3 -10.70 -0.37 4.29
CA ASP A 3 -12.14 -0.03 4.36
C ASP A 3 -12.55 1.13 3.43
N GLN A 4 -11.59 1.85 2.87
CA GLN A 4 -11.83 2.98 1.96
C GLN A 4 -11.73 2.56 0.49
N TYR A 5 -11.06 1.44 0.21
CA TYR A 5 -10.77 0.98 -1.15
C TYR A 5 -11.12 -0.50 -1.27
N ASP A 6 -12.35 -0.81 -1.69
CA ASP A 6 -12.86 -2.19 -1.78
C ASP A 6 -12.04 -3.10 -2.72
N TYR A 7 -11.34 -2.51 -3.69
CA TYR A 7 -10.47 -3.23 -4.63
C TYR A 7 -9.11 -3.61 -4.02
N LEU A 8 -8.77 -3.10 -2.84
CA LEU A 8 -7.49 -3.33 -2.18
C LEU A 8 -7.69 -4.37 -1.07
N LYS A 9 -6.98 -5.50 -1.16
CA LYS A 9 -6.89 -6.47 -0.06
C LYS A 9 -5.46 -6.59 0.42
N ILE A 10 -5.27 -6.70 1.72
CA ILE A 10 -3.97 -7.03 2.31
C ILE A 10 -3.82 -8.55 2.39
N ASP A 11 -2.60 -9.02 2.18
CA ASP A 11 -2.19 -10.40 2.41
C ASP A 11 -1.18 -10.38 3.57
N GLU A 12 -0.06 -11.08 3.47
CA GLU A 12 0.97 -11.07 4.51
C GLU A 12 1.68 -9.72 4.65
N TYR A 13 1.96 -9.33 5.89
CA TYR A 13 2.75 -8.14 6.23
C TYR A 13 3.57 -8.33 7.51
N CYS A 14 4.66 -7.57 7.63
CA CYS A 14 5.47 -7.51 8.84
C CYS A 14 5.93 -6.07 9.12
N ILE A 15 6.05 -5.76 10.40
CA ILE A 15 6.54 -4.47 10.90
C ILE A 15 7.87 -4.74 11.62
N MET A 16 8.90 -4.03 11.21
CA MET A 16 10.21 -4.01 11.84
C MET A 16 10.53 -2.61 12.38
N PRO A 17 11.51 -2.47 13.28
CA PRO A 17 11.84 -1.18 13.89
C PRO A 17 12.15 -0.07 12.87
N ASN A 18 12.70 -0.41 11.70
CA ASN A 18 13.10 0.55 10.67
C ASN A 18 12.25 0.50 9.38
N HIS A 19 11.45 -0.53 9.14
CA HIS A 19 10.66 -0.65 7.91
C HIS A 19 9.41 -1.51 8.03
N PHE A 20 8.57 -1.43 7.00
CA PHE A 20 7.34 -2.20 6.86
C PHE A 20 7.37 -2.93 5.52
N HIS A 21 7.05 -4.22 5.52
CA HIS A 21 6.80 -5.01 4.33
C HIS A 21 5.36 -5.50 4.32
N GLY A 22 4.73 -5.49 3.16
CA GLY A 22 3.38 -6.02 2.99
C GLY A 22 3.10 -6.38 1.55
N ILE A 23 2.27 -7.40 1.36
CA ILE A 23 1.71 -7.80 0.08
C ILE A 23 0.29 -7.25 0.00
N ILE A 24 -0.03 -6.64 -1.14
CA ILE A 24 -1.36 -6.12 -1.43
C ILE A 24 -1.87 -6.71 -2.74
N TRP A 25 -3.14 -7.09 -2.75
CA TRP A 25 -3.89 -7.47 -3.92
C TRP A 25 -4.70 -6.27 -4.40
N ILE A 26 -4.55 -5.93 -5.68
CA ILE A 26 -5.38 -4.92 -6.36
C ILE A 26 -6.27 -5.69 -7.33
N ARG A 27 -7.56 -5.78 -6.99
CA ARG A 27 -8.54 -6.54 -7.76
C ARG A 27 -9.23 -5.62 -8.75
N SER A 28 -9.06 -5.89 -10.04
CA SER A 28 -9.66 -5.13 -11.13
C SER A 28 -11.10 -5.57 -11.45
N GLU A 29 -11.72 -6.38 -10.59
CA GLU A 29 -12.98 -7.09 -10.87
C GLU A 29 -14.17 -6.14 -11.18
N ASN A 30 -14.04 -4.82 -10.92
CA ASN A 30 -15.04 -3.78 -11.24
C ASN A 30 -14.45 -2.50 -11.89
N VAL A 31 -13.30 -2.61 -12.57
CA VAL A 31 -12.56 -1.44 -13.08
C VAL A 31 -12.62 -1.42 -14.59
N MET A 32 -13.08 -0.33 -15.20
CA MET A 32 -12.96 -0.14 -16.64
C MET A 32 -11.52 0.25 -16.98
N ASP A 33 -10.95 -0.40 -18.00
CA ASP A 33 -9.72 0.03 -18.65
C ASP A 33 -9.99 1.39 -19.31
N ASP A 34 -9.43 2.46 -18.74
CA ASP A 34 -9.49 3.81 -19.32
C ASP A 34 -8.53 3.88 -20.51
N VAL A 35 -8.82 3.13 -21.57
CA VAL A 35 -8.25 3.31 -22.91
C VAL A 35 -9.14 4.30 -23.66
N GLY A 36 -9.20 5.53 -23.13
CA GLY A 36 -9.96 6.62 -23.70
C GLY A 36 -9.10 7.88 -23.69
N ASN A 37 -8.69 8.34 -24.87
CA ASN A 37 -8.28 9.73 -25.08
C ASN A 37 -9.38 10.64 -24.51
N ASP A 38 -9.13 11.38 -23.44
CA ASP A 38 -9.76 12.69 -23.34
C ASP A 38 -8.99 13.71 -22.51
N VAL A 39 -9.03 14.91 -23.06
CA VAL A 39 -8.42 16.14 -22.60
C VAL A 39 -9.31 16.70 -21.50
N GLY A 40 -8.86 16.71 -20.25
CA GLY A 40 -9.65 17.27 -19.16
C GLY A 40 -8.82 17.54 -17.92
N ASN A 41 -8.37 18.80 -17.79
CA ASN A 41 -7.91 19.35 -16.52
C ASN A 41 -9.05 19.27 -15.51
N ASP A 42 -9.03 18.29 -14.61
CA ASP A 42 -9.92 18.30 -13.45
C ASP A 42 -9.11 18.08 -12.17
N VAL A 43 -8.78 19.20 -11.53
CA VAL A 43 -8.07 19.27 -10.25
C VAL A 43 -9.09 19.07 -9.13
N GLY A 44 -9.75 17.90 -9.12
CA GLY A 44 -10.79 17.56 -8.17
C GLY A 44 -10.21 16.89 -6.92
N ASN A 45 -9.99 17.66 -5.85
CA ASN A 45 -9.67 17.13 -4.52
C ASN A 45 -10.91 16.48 -3.88
N SER A 46 -11.34 15.33 -4.40
CA SER A 46 -12.59 14.68 -3.98
C SER A 46 -12.34 13.66 -2.87
N ARG A 47 -12.46 14.13 -1.62
CA ARG A 47 -12.79 13.29 -0.46
C ARG A 47 -14.30 13.04 -0.40
N ASP A 48 -14.91 12.65 -1.52
CA ASP A 48 -16.35 12.45 -1.59
C ASP A 48 -16.69 10.96 -1.47
N CYS A 49 -17.19 10.59 -0.30
CA CYS A 49 -17.83 9.31 -0.02
C CYS A 49 -19.30 9.42 -0.45
N SER A 50 -19.57 9.41 -1.75
CA SER A 50 -20.94 9.38 -2.25
C SER A 50 -21.06 8.52 -3.51
N LEU A 51 -22.11 7.68 -3.48
CA LEU A 51 -22.86 7.09 -4.61
C LEU A 51 -22.63 5.60 -4.92
N HIS A 52 -23.64 4.84 -4.47
CA HIS A 52 -24.01 3.48 -4.84
C HIS A 52 -24.17 3.33 -6.36
N GLY A 53 -23.14 2.82 -7.04
CA GLY A 53 -23.14 2.57 -8.49
C GLY A 53 -21.98 3.22 -9.26
N ARG A 54 -20.99 3.79 -8.56
CA ARG A 54 -19.91 4.58 -9.14
C ARG A 54 -18.69 3.71 -9.46
N GLN A 55 -18.38 3.63 -10.75
CA GLN A 55 -17.18 3.03 -11.34
C GLN A 55 -15.92 3.34 -10.48
N THR A 56 -15.24 2.31 -9.97
CA THR A 56 -14.08 2.48 -9.11
C THR A 56 -12.82 2.68 -9.94
N LYS A 57 -12.34 3.93 -10.04
CA LYS A 57 -11.02 4.21 -10.62
C LYS A 57 -9.92 3.70 -9.67
N ILE A 58 -9.07 2.78 -10.13
CA ILE A 58 -7.89 2.35 -9.37
C ILE A 58 -6.94 3.55 -9.28
N LYS A 59 -6.55 3.88 -8.05
CA LYS A 59 -5.53 4.90 -7.81
C LYS A 59 -4.13 4.36 -8.09
N PRO A 60 -3.21 5.19 -8.59
CA PRO A 60 -1.84 4.77 -8.80
C PRO A 60 -1.17 4.41 -7.46
N ILE A 61 -0.25 3.44 -7.48
CA ILE A 61 0.45 2.94 -6.27
C ILE A 61 1.04 4.06 -5.40
N PRO A 62 1.72 5.08 -5.94
CA PRO A 62 2.26 6.17 -5.13
C PRO A 62 1.20 6.93 -4.31
N GLU A 63 -0.03 7.07 -4.84
CA GLU A 63 -1.12 7.73 -4.12
C GLU A 63 -1.64 6.86 -2.97
N LEU A 64 -1.77 5.54 -3.20
CA LEU A 64 -2.14 4.58 -2.15
C LEU A 64 -1.09 4.52 -1.03
N VAL A 65 0.19 4.49 -1.39
CA VAL A 65 1.30 4.52 -0.43
C VAL A 65 1.35 5.87 0.30
N GLY A 66 1.09 6.98 -0.40
CA GLY A 66 1.01 8.30 0.22
C GLY A 66 -0.12 8.39 1.26
N ALA A 67 -1.30 7.88 0.94
CA ALA A 67 -2.41 7.78 1.87
C ALA A 67 -2.05 6.89 3.08
N PHE A 68 -1.46 5.72 2.84
CA PHE A 68 -0.99 4.82 3.89
C PHE A 68 0.01 5.50 4.83
N LYS A 69 1.07 6.11 4.29
CA LYS A 69 2.11 6.80 5.08
C LYS A 69 1.53 7.96 5.88
N THR A 70 0.60 8.71 5.29
CA THR A 70 -0.05 9.85 5.97
C THR A 70 -0.93 9.39 7.13
N THR A 71 -1.79 8.39 6.89
CA THR A 71 -2.69 7.86 7.92
C THR A 71 -1.91 7.19 9.05
N SER A 72 -0.91 6.36 8.71
CA SER A 72 -0.06 5.70 9.71
C SER A 72 0.75 6.70 10.53
N SER A 73 1.42 7.69 9.91
CA SER A 73 2.14 8.73 10.66
C SER A 73 1.23 9.46 11.63
N LYS A 74 0.01 9.83 11.21
CA LYS A 74 -0.96 10.49 12.09
C LYS A 74 -1.29 9.62 13.31
N LEU A 75 -1.54 8.33 13.11
CA LEU A 75 -1.85 7.41 14.21
C LEU A 75 -0.65 7.21 15.15
N ILE A 76 0.56 7.10 14.62
CA ILE A 76 1.80 6.92 15.40
C ILE A 76 2.13 8.18 16.22
N HIS A 77 1.93 9.36 15.65
CA HIS A 77 2.09 10.63 16.37
C HIS A 77 1.08 10.74 17.50
N LEU A 78 -0.17 10.38 17.25
CA LEU A 78 -1.22 10.35 18.28
C LEU A 78 -0.94 9.31 19.38
N SER A 79 -0.23 8.21 19.08
CA SER A 79 0.19 7.23 20.07
C SER A 79 1.46 7.65 20.84
N GLY A 80 1.98 8.87 20.61
CA GLY A 80 3.05 9.47 21.40
C GLY A 80 4.44 9.46 20.76
N ASN A 81 4.59 8.97 19.53
CA ASN A 81 5.88 8.99 18.82
C ASN A 81 5.90 10.09 17.75
N GLU A 82 5.89 11.35 18.15
CA GLU A 82 5.89 12.53 17.25
C GLU A 82 7.12 12.63 16.35
N SER A 83 8.23 11.99 16.74
CA SER A 83 9.48 12.01 15.99
C SER A 83 9.46 11.08 14.77
N PHE A 84 8.50 10.15 14.71
CA PHE A 84 8.41 9.15 13.66
C PHE A 84 8.27 9.78 12.27
N LYS A 85 9.07 9.30 11.31
CA LYS A 85 9.03 9.72 9.91
C LYS A 85 9.29 8.55 8.99
N TRP A 86 8.45 8.40 7.97
CA TRP A 86 8.72 7.50 6.85
C TRP A 86 9.88 8.02 6.00
N GLN A 87 10.66 7.10 5.43
CA GLN A 87 11.56 7.42 4.32
C GLN A 87 10.75 7.94 3.10
N LYS A 88 11.34 8.83 2.30
CA LYS A 88 10.66 9.48 1.16
C LYS A 88 10.23 8.47 0.09
N SER A 89 11.12 7.56 -0.27
CA SER A 89 10.85 6.51 -1.26
C SER A 89 10.11 5.31 -0.65
N PHE A 90 9.66 4.42 -1.53
CA PHE A 90 9.19 3.08 -1.20
C PHE A 90 9.66 2.14 -2.31
N HIS A 91 9.69 0.85 -2.02
CA HIS A 91 9.99 -0.18 -3.00
C HIS A 91 8.70 -0.96 -3.27
N ASP A 92 8.31 -1.05 -4.53
CA ASP A 92 7.20 -1.86 -5.00
C ASP A 92 7.67 -2.89 -6.05
N ARG A 93 6.99 -4.03 -6.09
CA ARG A 93 7.26 -5.11 -7.03
C ARG A 93 5.98 -5.85 -7.36
N ILE A 94 5.73 -6.07 -8.64
CA ILE A 94 4.61 -6.88 -9.12
C ILE A 94 4.98 -8.36 -8.98
N ILE A 95 4.19 -9.10 -8.20
CA ILE A 95 4.31 -10.56 -8.05
C ILE A 95 3.51 -11.20 -9.18
N ARG A 96 4.17 -12.00 -10.03
CA ARG A 96 3.57 -12.49 -11.30
C ARG A 96 3.18 -13.96 -11.28
N ASN A 97 3.63 -14.72 -10.29
CA ASN A 97 3.35 -16.15 -10.19
C ASN A 97 3.32 -16.61 -8.73
N GLU A 98 2.74 -17.79 -8.53
CA GLU A 98 2.53 -18.38 -7.21
C GLU A 98 3.84 -18.75 -6.50
N THR A 99 4.86 -19.20 -7.24
CA THR A 99 6.18 -19.51 -6.66
C THR A 99 6.85 -18.26 -6.08
N GLU A 100 6.74 -17.13 -6.78
CA GLU A 100 7.24 -15.83 -6.31
C GLU A 100 6.43 -15.34 -5.11
N LEU A 101 5.10 -15.47 -5.15
CA LEU A 101 4.21 -15.15 -4.03
C LEU A 101 4.62 -15.90 -2.77
N TYR A 102 4.74 -17.22 -2.86
CA TYR A 102 5.13 -18.08 -1.74
C TYR A 102 6.48 -17.68 -1.14
N ARG A 103 7.47 -17.35 -1.99
CA ARG A 103 8.79 -16.91 -1.51
C ARG A 103 8.72 -15.59 -0.75
N ILE A 104 7.93 -14.63 -1.22
CA ILE A 104 7.80 -13.32 -0.58
C ILE A 104 6.98 -13.44 0.71
N GLN A 105 5.89 -14.22 0.71
CA GLN A 105 5.13 -14.54 1.92
C GLN A 105 6.03 -15.17 2.97
N LYS A 106 6.80 -16.21 2.58
CA LYS A 106 7.77 -16.87 3.45
C LYS A 106 8.79 -15.88 4.01
N TYR A 107 9.38 -15.05 3.16
CA TYR A 107 10.30 -13.99 3.59
C TYR A 107 9.67 -13.05 4.62
N ILE A 108 8.46 -12.54 4.37
CA ILE A 108 7.76 -11.62 5.28
C ILE A 108 7.51 -12.25 6.65
N ILE A 109 7.11 -13.53 6.67
CA ILE A 109 6.83 -14.28 7.90
C ILE A 109 8.11 -14.57 8.69
N GLU A 110 9.20 -14.90 7.99
CA GLU A 110 10.48 -15.29 8.60
C GLU A 110 11.34 -14.09 9.02
N ASN A 111 11.15 -12.92 8.40
CA ASN A 111 11.99 -11.74 8.63
C ASN A 111 12.02 -11.28 10.11
N PRO A 112 10.89 -11.19 10.84
CA PRO A 112 10.94 -10.86 12.27
C PRO A 112 11.79 -11.81 13.12
N ILE A 113 11.91 -13.07 12.69
CA ILE A 113 12.67 -14.11 13.41
C ILE A 113 14.17 -13.97 13.11
N HIS A 114 14.52 -13.69 11.85
CA HIS A 114 15.90 -13.50 11.42
C HIS A 114 16.41 -12.06 11.57
N TRP A 115 15.59 -11.16 12.14
CA TRP A 115 15.94 -9.75 12.32
C TRP A 115 17.28 -9.53 13.05
N ASN A 116 17.61 -10.38 14.03
CA ASN A 116 18.88 -10.28 14.77
C ASN A 116 20.09 -10.84 13.99
N GLU A 117 19.85 -11.55 12.89
CA GLU A 117 20.85 -12.18 12.03
C GLU A 117 21.02 -11.44 10.70
N ASP A 118 20.14 -10.47 10.40
CA ASP A 118 20.11 -9.76 9.14
C ASP A 118 21.12 -8.59 9.17
N ASP A 119 22.36 -8.89 8.77
CA ASP A 119 23.51 -7.99 8.63
C ASP A 119 23.32 -6.84 7.59
N TYR A 120 22.12 -6.65 7.05
CA TYR A 120 21.87 -5.68 5.96
C TYR A 120 21.77 -4.20 6.39
N TYR A 121 22.20 -3.86 7.60
CA TYR A 121 22.33 -2.47 8.06
C TYR A 121 23.54 -2.26 9.00
N SER A 122 24.75 -2.43 8.47
CA SER A 122 25.90 -1.58 8.86
C SER A 122 26.01 -0.38 7.91
#